data_AF-A0A135LI85-F1
#
_entry.id   AF-A0A135LI85-F1
#
_cell.length_a   1.000
_cell.length_b   1.000
_cell.length_c   1.000
_cell.angle_alpha   90.00
_cell.angle_beta   90.00
_cell.angle_gamma   90.00
#
_symmetry.space_group_name_H-M   'P 1'
#
loop_
_entity.id
_entity.type
_entity.pdbx_description
1 polymer ?
#
loop_
_entity_poly.entity_id
_entity_poly.type
_entity_poly.pdbx_seq_one_letter_code
_entity_poly.pdbx_strand_id
1 'polypeptide(L)'
;MDKYDMPANASHSFSYRVLSDILEFSNDEQRLWWHSAAPMFAQMLETCGYDIHEQYKILGTWKKVVTPFLGPYPRNDRARWLSILTRYGTPFELSLNCSHSLVRYTFEPISALTGTDQDPFNTQAIWESLSQLIRLNGDVDTQLFRHFKDNLTLDNTESAHLLQNNLVGSQIRTQNKLALDLQNGSFVVKAYFYPALKSLATGRSIKDLMLSSVRQHVEWSPTLAQPLSVLEEYIESRGPDSTASPRLLSCDLISPECARTKIYLLERQVSLEAMEDLWTLGGRRNSATDLVALDTIREIWSLIQLPPCLASYPSDYLPLGTIPDEQLPLMVNYTLRPDDPMPEPQVYFTTFGLNDLHVTNALTAFFQRQGWTKLAETYKENIRAYYPHADQETVNYIHAYISFSYRKGVSYMSVYLQTFETGDWPVTHCPKRQYLCKDHPIRPAEPADAYASPISEDEAERVIEHDCIAARD
;
A
#
# COMPACT_ATOMS: atom_id res chain seq x y z
N MET A 1 -5.22 -22.87 -35.70
CA MET A 1 -5.04 -23.14 -34.27
C MET A 1 -5.61 -21.93 -33.57
N ASP A 2 -6.85 -22.04 -33.15
CA ASP A 2 -7.65 -20.93 -32.67
C ASP A 2 -7.10 -20.39 -31.35
N LYS A 3 -7.04 -19.07 -31.24
CA LYS A 3 -6.58 -18.27 -30.09
C LYS A 3 -7.63 -18.33 -28.94
N TYR A 4 -8.08 -19.54 -28.59
CA TYR A 4 -9.05 -19.75 -27.51
C TYR A 4 -8.41 -19.42 -26.14
N ASP A 5 -8.96 -18.39 -25.49
CA ASP A 5 -9.18 -18.25 -24.04
C ASP A 5 -8.13 -18.85 -23.11
N MET A 6 -6.87 -18.42 -23.22
CA MET A 6 -6.03 -18.46 -22.03
C MET A 6 -6.42 -17.27 -21.15
N PRO A 7 -6.83 -17.49 -19.88
CA PRO A 7 -7.14 -16.40 -18.98
C PRO A 7 -5.93 -15.45 -18.88
N ALA A 8 -6.20 -14.15 -18.81
CA ALA A 8 -5.16 -13.15 -18.70
C ALA A 8 -4.25 -13.46 -17.50
N ASN A 9 -2.94 -13.42 -17.70
CA ASN A 9 -1.94 -13.76 -16.68
C ASN A 9 -0.73 -12.87 -16.84
N ALA A 10 -0.42 -12.09 -15.80
CA ALA A 10 0.66 -11.11 -15.80
C ALA A 10 2.06 -11.74 -15.99
N SER A 11 2.23 -13.04 -15.69
CA SER A 11 3.48 -13.76 -15.98
C SER A 11 3.74 -13.97 -17.47
N HIS A 12 2.73 -13.77 -18.32
CA HIS A 12 2.89 -13.80 -19.77
C HIS A 12 3.42 -12.47 -20.35
N SER A 13 3.56 -11.41 -19.53
CA SER A 13 4.09 -10.13 -20.01
C SER A 13 5.47 -10.31 -20.67
N PHE A 14 5.63 -9.74 -21.86
CA PHE A 14 6.82 -9.95 -22.69
C PHE A 14 8.07 -9.35 -22.05
N SER A 15 7.98 -8.12 -21.54
CA SER A 15 9.09 -7.42 -20.90
C SER A 15 9.58 -8.14 -19.65
N TYR A 16 8.67 -8.66 -18.82
CA TYR A 16 9.01 -9.50 -17.67
C TYR A 16 9.77 -10.77 -18.08
N ARG A 17 9.27 -11.53 -19.06
CA ARG A 17 9.90 -12.79 -19.49
C ARG A 17 11.30 -12.57 -20.06
N VAL A 18 11.42 -11.62 -21.00
CA VAL A 18 12.72 -11.29 -21.60
C VAL A 18 13.73 -10.85 -20.56
N LEU A 19 13.34 -9.99 -19.61
CA LEU A 19 14.23 -9.56 -18.53
C LEU A 19 14.59 -10.74 -17.62
N SER A 20 13.64 -11.61 -17.28
CA SER A 20 13.89 -12.78 -16.44
C SER A 20 14.92 -13.75 -17.05
N ASP A 21 14.96 -13.87 -18.38
CA ASP A 21 15.90 -14.74 -19.09
C ASP A 21 17.35 -14.20 -19.09
N ILE A 22 17.52 -12.89 -18.96
CA ILE A 22 18.84 -12.24 -19.12
C ILE A 22 19.39 -11.61 -17.84
N LEU A 23 18.56 -11.40 -16.82
CA LEU A 23 18.97 -10.74 -15.60
C LEU A 23 19.69 -11.72 -14.65
N GLU A 24 20.89 -11.33 -14.23
CA GLU A 24 21.59 -11.98 -13.13
C GLU A 24 21.13 -11.42 -11.79
N PHE A 25 21.00 -12.27 -10.77
CA PHE A 25 20.64 -11.86 -9.41
C PHE A 25 21.81 -12.08 -8.46
N SER A 26 22.16 -11.06 -7.66
CA SER A 26 23.26 -11.14 -6.70
C SER A 26 23.00 -12.14 -5.58
N ASN A 27 21.72 -12.44 -5.29
CA ASN A 27 21.31 -13.46 -4.33
C ASN A 27 19.87 -13.93 -4.65
N ASP A 28 19.48 -15.02 -3.99
CA ASP A 28 18.15 -15.62 -4.18
C ASP A 28 17.01 -14.71 -3.69
N GLU A 29 17.24 -13.89 -2.66
CA GLU A 29 16.24 -12.96 -2.12
C GLU A 29 15.79 -11.94 -3.17
N GLN A 30 16.74 -11.36 -3.91
CA GLN A 30 16.44 -10.45 -5.02
C GLN A 30 15.74 -11.16 -6.18
N ARG A 31 16.12 -12.42 -6.46
CA ARG A 31 15.46 -13.25 -7.50
C ARG A 31 14.00 -13.51 -7.13
N LEU A 32 13.73 -13.88 -5.88
CA LEU A 32 12.38 -14.11 -5.37
C LEU A 32 11.55 -12.82 -5.43
N TRP A 33 12.10 -11.67 -4.99
CA TRP A 33 11.43 -10.38 -5.11
C TRP A 33 11.06 -10.04 -6.56
N TRP A 34 11.98 -10.25 -7.49
CA TRP A 34 11.73 -10.04 -8.91
C TRP A 34 10.56 -10.90 -9.40
N HIS A 35 10.60 -12.22 -9.22
CA HIS A 35 9.53 -13.09 -9.71
C HIS A 35 8.20 -12.93 -8.96
N SER A 36 8.22 -12.37 -7.75
CA SER A 36 7.02 -12.13 -6.94
C SER A 36 6.25 -10.88 -7.39
N ALA A 37 6.93 -9.80 -7.79
CA ALA A 37 6.30 -8.52 -8.09
C ALA A 37 6.42 -8.06 -9.56
N ALA A 38 7.46 -8.48 -10.29
CA ALA A 38 7.68 -8.05 -11.68
C ALA A 38 6.56 -8.46 -12.66
N PRO A 39 5.89 -9.63 -12.53
CA PRO A 39 4.78 -9.97 -13.40
C PRO A 39 3.69 -8.89 -13.41
N MET A 40 3.15 -8.56 -12.23
CA MET A 40 2.15 -7.49 -12.08
C MET A 40 2.69 -6.13 -12.53
N PHE A 41 3.94 -5.80 -12.17
CA PHE A 41 4.53 -4.51 -12.55
C PHE A 41 4.62 -4.35 -14.07
N ALA A 42 5.13 -5.36 -14.78
CA ALA A 42 5.24 -5.35 -16.23
C ALA A 42 3.87 -5.26 -16.92
N GLN A 43 2.90 -6.07 -16.48
CA GLN A 43 1.52 -6.04 -16.98
C GLN A 43 0.85 -4.66 -16.74
N MET A 44 1.10 -4.04 -15.58
CA MET A 44 0.54 -2.73 -15.26
C MET A 44 1.10 -1.64 -16.18
N LEU A 45 2.41 -1.66 -16.47
CA LEU A 45 3.02 -0.72 -17.42
C LEU A 45 2.48 -0.91 -18.84
N GLU A 46 2.35 -2.16 -19.29
CA GLU A 46 1.82 -2.50 -20.61
C GLU A 46 0.38 -2.00 -20.79
N THR A 47 -0.49 -2.29 -19.82
CA THR A 47 -1.92 -1.91 -19.87
C THR A 47 -2.13 -0.40 -19.75
N CYS A 48 -1.23 0.30 -19.07
CA CYS A 48 -1.20 1.76 -19.01
C CYS A 48 -0.64 2.43 -20.28
N GLY A 49 -0.12 1.65 -21.24
CA GLY A 49 0.33 2.16 -22.52
C GLY A 49 1.74 2.77 -22.50
N TYR A 50 2.57 2.42 -21.52
CA TYR A 50 4.00 2.74 -21.57
C TYR A 50 4.63 2.05 -22.77
N ASP A 51 5.49 2.77 -23.50
CA ASP A 51 6.15 2.16 -24.63
C ASP A 51 7.15 1.07 -24.17
N ILE A 52 7.51 0.17 -25.08
CA ILE A 52 8.32 -0.99 -24.71
C ILE A 52 9.70 -0.61 -24.16
N HIS A 53 10.30 0.48 -24.64
CA HIS A 53 11.60 0.96 -24.16
C HIS A 53 11.48 1.52 -22.73
N GLU A 54 10.41 2.27 -22.45
CA GLU A 54 10.09 2.72 -21.10
C GLU A 54 9.87 1.55 -20.15
N GLN A 55 9.12 0.52 -20.56
CA GLN A 55 8.90 -0.69 -19.76
C GLN A 55 10.23 -1.34 -19.34
N TYR A 56 11.13 -1.59 -20.30
CA TYR A 56 12.45 -2.16 -20.01
C TYR A 56 13.28 -1.24 -19.10
N LYS A 57 13.27 0.08 -19.35
CA LYS A 57 14.02 1.04 -18.53
C LYS A 57 13.51 1.06 -17.09
N ILE A 58 12.20 1.08 -16.89
CA ILE A 58 11.55 1.11 -15.58
C ILE A 58 11.84 -0.18 -14.82
N LEU A 59 11.57 -1.35 -15.42
CA LEU A 59 11.79 -2.64 -14.78
C LEU A 59 13.28 -2.88 -14.50
N GLY A 60 14.16 -2.52 -15.44
CA GLY A 60 15.62 -2.60 -15.26
C GLY A 60 16.11 -1.67 -14.14
N THR A 61 15.56 -0.46 -14.04
CA THR A 61 15.84 0.46 -12.93
C THR A 61 15.38 -0.15 -11.62
N TRP A 62 14.14 -0.61 -11.53
CA TRP A 62 13.58 -1.22 -10.32
C TRP A 62 14.44 -2.39 -9.83
N LYS A 63 14.83 -3.32 -10.72
CA LYS A 63 15.75 -4.41 -10.38
C LYS A 63 17.13 -3.92 -9.93
N LYS A 64 17.65 -2.84 -10.52
CA LYS A 64 18.99 -2.36 -10.22
C LYS A 64 19.05 -1.59 -8.89
N VAL A 65 18.06 -0.76 -8.59
CA VAL A 65 18.15 0.24 -7.49
C VAL A 65 17.08 0.11 -6.42
N VAL A 66 16.06 -0.73 -6.61
CA VAL A 66 14.99 -0.93 -5.61
C VAL A 66 15.06 -2.32 -5.00
N THR A 67 15.13 -3.38 -5.82
CA THR A 67 15.12 -4.77 -5.28
C THR A 67 16.25 -5.06 -4.28
N PRO A 68 17.48 -4.48 -4.38
CA PRO A 68 18.49 -4.66 -3.33
C PRO A 68 18.11 -4.07 -1.97
N PHE A 69 17.16 -3.13 -1.93
CA PHE A 69 16.68 -2.45 -0.73
C PHE A 69 15.32 -2.97 -0.24
N LEU A 70 14.82 -4.10 -0.76
CA LEU A 70 13.59 -4.72 -0.26
C LEU A 70 13.86 -5.71 0.89
N GLY A 71 15.12 -5.90 1.28
CA GLY A 71 15.53 -6.82 2.33
C GLY A 71 15.28 -8.30 1.98
N PRO A 72 15.35 -9.19 2.98
CA PRO A 72 15.02 -10.61 2.80
C PRO A 72 13.58 -10.79 2.30
N TYR A 73 13.37 -11.75 1.40
CA TYR A 73 12.05 -12.09 0.87
C TYR A 73 11.05 -12.45 2.00
N PRO A 74 9.87 -11.82 2.08
CA PRO A 74 8.95 -12.02 3.19
C PRO A 74 8.48 -13.48 3.32
N ARG A 75 8.65 -14.05 4.51
CA ARG A 75 8.11 -15.36 4.92
C ARG A 75 7.70 -15.33 6.39
N ASN A 76 6.77 -16.19 6.80
CA ASN A 76 6.31 -16.29 8.20
C ASN A 76 7.25 -17.13 9.08
N ASP A 77 8.11 -17.95 8.49
CA ASP A 77 9.00 -18.90 9.18
C ASP A 77 10.34 -18.28 9.63
N ARG A 78 10.54 -16.98 9.41
CA ARG A 78 11.76 -16.26 9.77
C ARG A 78 11.50 -14.82 10.16
N ALA A 79 12.44 -14.24 10.90
CA ALA A 79 12.43 -12.82 11.21
C ALA A 79 12.56 -11.99 9.91
N ARG A 80 11.82 -10.88 9.86
CA ARG A 80 11.85 -9.90 8.78
C ARG A 80 11.50 -8.52 9.32
N TRP A 81 11.91 -7.49 8.59
CA TRP A 81 11.40 -6.14 8.85
C TRP A 81 9.91 -6.06 8.49
N LEU A 82 9.10 -5.50 9.39
CA LEU A 82 7.67 -5.30 9.18
C LEU A 82 7.43 -3.84 8.79
N SER A 83 7.19 -3.62 7.51
CA SER A 83 6.96 -2.28 6.97
C SER A 83 5.54 -1.79 7.25
N ILE A 84 5.37 -0.51 7.61
CA ILE A 84 4.03 0.12 7.71
C ILE A 84 3.34 0.25 6.34
N LEU A 85 4.06 0.03 5.24
CA LEU A 85 3.56 0.27 3.89
C LEU A 85 2.33 -0.59 3.56
N THR A 86 2.31 -1.85 4.00
CA THR A 86 1.19 -2.77 3.75
C THR A 86 0.75 -3.45 5.04
N ARG A 87 -0.49 -3.93 5.09
CA ARG A 87 -1.02 -4.67 6.24
C ARG A 87 -0.29 -5.98 6.51
N TYR A 88 0.34 -6.57 5.49
CA TYR A 88 1.17 -7.76 5.63
C TYR A 88 2.62 -7.45 6.03
N GLY A 89 2.98 -6.18 6.21
CA GLY A 89 4.34 -5.78 6.58
C GLY A 89 5.35 -5.90 5.45
N THR A 90 4.93 -6.03 4.18
CA THR A 90 5.83 -6.10 3.02
C THR A 90 6.26 -4.70 2.57
N PRO A 91 7.54 -4.50 2.20
CA PRO A 91 8.12 -3.18 1.91
C PRO A 91 7.94 -2.68 0.48
N PHE A 92 7.00 -3.22 -0.31
CA PHE A 92 6.76 -2.80 -1.69
C PHE A 92 5.26 -2.78 -2.02
N GLU A 93 4.80 -1.74 -2.72
CA GLU A 93 3.41 -1.55 -3.15
C GLU A 93 3.36 -0.76 -4.47
N LEU A 94 2.65 -1.28 -5.47
CA LEU A 94 2.30 -0.56 -6.68
C LEU A 94 1.01 0.25 -6.48
N SER A 95 0.95 1.40 -7.16
CA SER A 95 -0.28 2.17 -7.27
C SER A 95 -0.43 2.70 -8.68
N LEU A 96 -1.68 2.83 -9.12
CA LEU A 96 -2.03 3.38 -10.43
C LEU A 96 -2.84 4.66 -10.21
N ASN A 97 -2.39 5.77 -10.79
CA ASN A 97 -3.27 6.91 -11.02
C ASN A 97 -4.11 6.61 -12.26
N CYS A 98 -5.36 6.22 -12.03
CA CYS A 98 -6.33 5.80 -13.03
C CYS A 98 -6.68 6.92 -14.01
N SER A 99 -6.72 8.16 -13.54
CA SER A 99 -7.09 9.32 -14.35
C SER A 99 -6.07 9.62 -15.45
N HIS A 100 -4.80 9.33 -15.19
CA HIS A 100 -3.67 9.66 -16.08
C HIS A 100 -2.91 8.44 -16.59
N SER A 101 -3.37 7.22 -16.28
CA SER A 101 -2.65 5.96 -16.55
C SER A 101 -1.19 5.98 -16.10
N LEU A 102 -0.93 6.59 -14.93
CA LEU A 102 0.42 6.79 -14.40
C LEU A 102 0.72 5.75 -13.31
N VAL A 103 1.68 4.87 -13.59
CA VAL A 103 2.15 3.87 -12.62
C VAL A 103 3.12 4.53 -11.63
N ARG A 104 2.97 4.16 -10.37
CA ARG A 104 3.87 4.56 -9.29
C ARG A 104 4.13 3.36 -8.40
N TYR A 105 5.25 3.36 -7.69
CA TYR A 105 5.46 2.42 -6.60
C TYR A 105 5.99 3.13 -5.38
N THR A 106 5.70 2.55 -4.22
CA THR A 106 6.25 2.94 -2.94
C THR A 106 7.05 1.78 -2.37
N PHE A 107 8.15 2.07 -1.71
CA PHE A 107 8.93 1.06 -1.00
C PHE A 107 9.59 1.63 0.25
N GLU A 108 9.77 0.79 1.25
CA GLU A 108 10.60 1.11 2.42
C GLU A 108 12.00 0.53 2.20
N PRO A 109 13.04 1.38 2.09
CA PRO A 109 14.41 0.89 2.00
C PRO A 109 14.80 0.09 3.24
N ILE A 110 15.33 -1.11 3.02
CA ILE A 110 15.84 -2.04 4.03
C ILE A 110 17.25 -2.45 3.61
N SER A 111 18.20 -2.40 4.54
CA SER A 111 19.59 -2.80 4.33
C SER A 111 19.94 -4.02 5.21
N ALA A 112 21.18 -4.50 5.12
CA ALA A 112 21.69 -5.53 6.01
C ALA A 112 21.78 -5.08 7.49
N LEU A 113 21.77 -3.77 7.76
CA LEU A 113 21.84 -3.21 9.12
C LEU A 113 20.45 -3.02 9.74
N THR A 114 19.40 -3.01 8.93
CA THR A 114 18.03 -2.75 9.37
C THR A 114 17.57 -3.77 10.41
N GLY A 115 17.10 -3.29 11.55
CA GLY A 115 16.63 -4.11 12.68
C GLY A 115 17.75 -4.71 13.54
N THR A 116 19.01 -4.48 13.20
CA THR A 116 20.17 -4.84 14.04
C THR A 116 20.48 -3.72 15.03
N ASP A 117 21.42 -3.94 15.95
CA ASP A 117 21.88 -2.92 16.90
C ASP A 117 22.47 -1.66 16.21
N GLN A 118 22.88 -1.76 14.94
CA GLN A 118 23.39 -0.63 14.17
C GLN A 118 22.30 0.24 13.54
N ASP A 119 21.12 -0.32 13.25
CA ASP A 119 19.96 0.42 12.73
C ASP A 119 18.62 -0.20 13.20
N PRO A 120 18.34 -0.16 14.52
CA PRO A 120 17.24 -0.91 15.13
C PRO A 120 15.84 -0.43 14.70
N PHE A 121 15.75 0.79 14.20
CA PHE A 121 14.51 1.45 13.77
C PHE A 121 14.49 1.80 12.28
N ASN A 122 15.44 1.28 11.48
CA ASN A 122 15.51 1.51 10.03
C ASN A 122 15.56 3.00 9.63
N THR A 123 16.33 3.81 10.34
CA THR A 123 16.49 5.23 10.03
C THR A 123 17.60 5.48 8.99
N GLN A 124 18.51 4.52 8.76
CA GLN A 124 19.71 4.75 7.94
C GLN A 124 19.62 4.22 6.51
N ALA A 125 18.92 3.09 6.27
CA ALA A 125 18.88 2.43 4.97
C ALA A 125 18.41 3.32 3.80
N ILE A 126 17.59 4.34 4.09
CA ILE A 126 17.09 5.28 3.09
C ILE A 126 18.18 6.09 2.40
N TRP A 127 19.29 6.41 3.08
CA TRP A 127 20.37 7.21 2.52
C TRP A 127 21.09 6.50 1.37
N GLU A 128 21.37 5.21 1.55
CA GLU A 128 22.03 4.41 0.53
C GLU A 128 21.13 4.24 -0.70
N SER A 129 19.85 3.92 -0.48
CA SER A 129 18.84 3.82 -1.54
C SER A 129 18.70 5.14 -2.33
N LEU A 130 18.55 6.26 -1.61
CA LEU A 130 18.42 7.58 -2.22
C LEU A 130 19.67 7.96 -3.02
N SER A 131 20.87 7.57 -2.57
CA SER A 131 22.11 7.78 -3.31
C SER A 131 22.10 7.09 -4.69
N GLN A 132 21.48 5.91 -4.81
CA GLN A 132 21.34 5.21 -6.10
C GLN A 132 20.40 5.97 -7.02
N LEU A 133 19.29 6.49 -6.49
CA LEU A 133 18.31 7.27 -7.26
C LEU A 133 18.90 8.59 -7.77
N ILE A 134 19.65 9.31 -6.93
CA ILE A 134 20.37 10.55 -7.32
C ILE A 134 21.36 10.27 -8.44
N ARG A 135 22.08 9.14 -8.40
CA ARG A 135 23.01 8.76 -9.48
C ARG A 135 22.31 8.47 -10.82
N LEU A 136 21.06 8.02 -10.79
CA LEU A 136 20.27 7.76 -12.00
C LEU A 136 19.58 9.02 -12.54
N ASN A 137 19.18 9.91 -11.64
CA ASN A 137 18.52 11.16 -11.98
C ASN A 137 19.09 12.30 -11.11
N GLY A 138 19.91 13.15 -11.74
CA GLY A 138 20.56 14.29 -11.07
C GLY A 138 19.59 15.38 -10.60
N ASP A 139 18.32 15.34 -11.04
CA ASP A 139 17.29 16.32 -10.66
C ASP A 139 16.69 16.06 -9.27
N VAL A 140 17.08 14.96 -8.61
CA VAL A 140 16.61 14.63 -7.26
C VAL A 140 17.24 15.56 -6.22
N ASP A 141 16.42 16.50 -5.72
CA ASP A 141 16.81 17.42 -4.64
C ASP A 141 16.47 16.82 -3.28
N THR A 142 17.38 16.96 -2.32
CA THR A 142 17.27 16.37 -0.98
C THR A 142 17.23 17.40 0.15
N GLN A 143 17.17 18.71 -0.15
CA GLN A 143 17.13 19.75 0.88
C GLN A 143 15.91 19.59 1.80
N LEU A 144 14.71 19.53 1.21
CA LEU A 144 13.47 19.36 1.98
C LEU A 144 13.39 17.99 2.66
N PHE A 145 13.94 16.96 2.02
CA PHE A 145 14.05 15.62 2.60
C PHE A 145 14.88 15.62 3.89
N ARG A 146 16.08 16.22 3.89
CA ARG A 146 16.96 16.31 5.07
C ARG A 146 16.25 17.03 6.21
N HIS A 147 15.64 18.17 5.93
CA HIS A 147 14.87 18.95 6.91
C HIS A 147 13.81 18.11 7.65
N PHE A 148 12.95 17.42 6.89
CA PHE A 148 11.92 16.60 7.50
C PHE A 148 12.48 15.34 8.17
N LYS A 149 13.52 14.74 7.60
CA LYS A 149 14.17 13.57 8.20
C LYS A 149 14.72 13.88 9.59
N ASP A 150 15.45 14.99 9.73
CA ASP A 150 16.08 15.39 10.99
C ASP A 150 15.05 15.71 12.07
N ASN A 151 13.94 16.36 11.68
CA ASN A 151 12.89 16.77 12.61
C ASN A 151 11.92 15.64 13.00
N LEU A 152 11.71 14.65 12.13
CA LEU A 152 10.58 13.72 12.23
C LEU A 152 10.96 12.25 12.31
N THR A 153 12.25 11.92 12.19
CA THR A 153 12.74 10.56 12.39
C THR A 153 13.72 10.52 13.54
N LEU A 154 13.90 9.31 14.09
CA LEU A 154 14.85 9.10 15.17
C LEU A 154 16.28 9.36 14.70
N ASP A 155 17.04 10.09 15.53
CA ASP A 155 18.49 10.11 15.48
C ASP A 155 19.10 8.93 16.27
N ASN A 156 20.43 8.85 16.33
CA ASN A 156 21.13 7.77 17.02
C ASN A 156 20.94 7.82 18.54
N THR A 157 20.86 9.03 19.13
CA THR A 157 20.68 9.21 20.57
C THR A 157 19.28 8.78 21.00
N GLU A 158 18.27 9.21 20.25
CA GLU A 158 16.87 8.84 20.47
C GLU A 158 16.63 7.35 20.24
N SER A 159 17.27 6.77 19.21
CA SER A 159 17.24 5.32 18.97
C SER A 159 17.83 4.55 20.15
N ALA A 160 18.99 4.97 20.67
CA ALA A 160 19.60 4.37 21.84
C ALA A 160 18.71 4.51 23.09
N HIS A 161 18.09 5.67 23.29
CA HIS A 161 17.16 5.91 24.40
C HIS A 161 15.95 4.96 24.35
N LEU A 162 15.30 4.83 23.19
CA LEU A 162 14.14 3.94 23.03
C LEU A 162 14.49 2.47 23.27
N LEU A 163 15.66 2.02 22.79
CA LEU A 163 16.14 0.65 22.99
C LEU A 163 16.45 0.37 24.47
N GLN A 164 17.26 1.22 25.11
CA GLN A 164 17.71 1.01 26.49
C GLN A 164 16.55 0.97 27.49
N ASN A 165 15.46 1.71 27.20
CA ASN A 165 14.29 1.80 28.06
C ASN A 165 13.13 0.88 27.60
N ASN A 166 13.32 0.09 26.54
CA ASN A 166 12.32 -0.83 25.98
C ASN A 166 10.94 -0.19 25.74
N LEU A 167 10.90 1.02 25.17
CA LEU A 167 9.68 1.84 25.11
C LEU A 167 8.75 1.51 23.92
N VAL A 168 9.23 0.81 22.89
CA VAL A 168 8.52 0.66 21.61
C VAL A 168 7.60 -0.57 21.55
N GLY A 169 7.94 -1.65 22.28
CA GLY A 169 7.19 -2.91 22.22
C GLY A 169 7.13 -3.52 20.81
N SER A 170 5.94 -4.00 20.42
CA SER A 170 5.66 -4.65 19.13
C SER A 170 5.32 -3.68 17.99
N GLN A 171 5.23 -2.39 18.27
CA GLN A 171 4.79 -1.39 17.29
C GLN A 171 5.64 -1.43 16.01
N ILE A 172 4.99 -1.27 14.86
CA ILE A 172 5.68 -1.08 13.56
C ILE A 172 6.63 0.12 13.63
N ARG A 173 7.85 -0.07 13.12
CA ARG A 173 9.00 0.83 13.38
C ARG A 173 9.41 1.72 12.21
N THR A 174 8.76 1.60 11.05
CA THR A 174 9.06 2.40 9.85
C THR A 174 9.21 3.88 10.19
N GLN A 175 10.36 4.46 9.84
CA GLN A 175 10.61 5.91 9.97
C GLN A 175 10.25 6.65 8.69
N ASN A 176 10.55 6.05 7.54
CA ASN A 176 10.43 6.71 6.25
C ASN A 176 10.32 5.70 5.09
N LYS A 177 9.66 6.11 4.01
CA LYS A 177 9.57 5.34 2.75
C LYS A 177 9.74 6.27 1.55
N LEU A 178 10.12 5.69 0.41
CA LEU A 178 10.27 6.40 -0.86
C LEU A 178 9.17 5.96 -1.83
N ALA A 179 8.70 6.89 -2.67
CA ALA A 179 7.83 6.58 -3.80
C ALA A 179 8.38 7.18 -5.08
N LEU A 180 8.13 6.52 -6.21
CA LEU A 180 8.50 7.00 -7.53
C LEU A 180 7.26 7.11 -8.42
N ASP A 181 7.03 8.31 -8.95
CA ASP A 181 6.07 8.54 -10.03
C ASP A 181 6.76 8.37 -11.38
N LEU A 182 6.32 7.41 -12.20
CA LEU A 182 7.01 7.01 -13.43
C LEU A 182 6.45 7.76 -14.64
N GLN A 183 7.01 8.91 -14.99
CA GLN A 183 6.46 9.79 -16.02
C GLN A 183 7.51 10.20 -17.06
N ASN A 184 7.11 10.24 -18.33
CA ASN A 184 7.88 10.79 -19.45
C ASN A 184 9.32 10.25 -19.55
N GLY A 185 9.49 8.92 -19.49
CA GLY A 185 10.80 8.28 -19.50
C GLY A 185 11.70 8.60 -18.30
N SER A 186 11.20 9.24 -17.25
CA SER A 186 11.92 9.59 -16.02
C SER A 186 11.09 9.23 -14.78
N PHE A 187 11.51 9.69 -13.61
CA PHE A 187 10.78 9.53 -12.37
C PHE A 187 10.89 10.74 -11.45
N VAL A 188 9.83 10.98 -10.66
CA VAL A 188 9.84 11.94 -9.55
C VAL A 188 9.85 11.17 -8.24
N VAL A 189 10.82 11.46 -7.38
CA VAL A 189 10.94 10.83 -6.07
C VAL A 189 10.13 11.60 -5.03
N LYS A 190 9.46 10.87 -4.15
CA LYS A 190 8.80 11.40 -2.94
C LYS A 190 9.27 10.65 -1.72
N ALA A 191 9.29 11.33 -0.57
CA ALA A 191 9.55 10.69 0.71
C ALA A 191 8.35 10.88 1.63
N TYR A 192 8.11 9.89 2.50
CA TYR A 192 7.12 9.93 3.56
C TYR A 192 7.83 9.73 4.90
N PHE A 193 7.38 10.40 5.96
CA PHE A 193 8.00 10.41 7.29
C PHE A 193 6.98 10.09 8.38
N TYR A 194 7.32 9.18 9.28
CA TYR A 194 6.45 8.63 10.32
C TYR A 194 6.96 9.00 11.73
N PRO A 195 6.52 10.14 12.31
CA PRO A 195 7.06 10.69 13.55
C PRO A 195 6.59 9.98 14.83
N ALA A 196 5.92 8.82 14.75
CA ALA A 196 5.37 8.15 15.92
C ALA A 196 6.45 7.76 16.95
N LEU A 197 7.58 7.22 16.50
CA LEU A 197 8.67 6.88 17.42
C LEU A 197 9.45 8.13 17.88
N LYS A 198 9.59 9.15 17.03
CA LYS A 198 10.15 10.46 17.43
C LYS A 198 9.32 11.12 18.53
N SER A 199 7.99 11.01 18.44
CA SER A 199 7.04 11.45 19.47
C SER A 199 7.29 10.74 20.79
N LEU A 200 7.45 9.41 20.74
CA LEU A 200 7.76 8.62 21.93
C LEU A 200 9.12 8.99 22.54
N ALA A 201 10.17 9.20 21.73
CA ALA A 201 11.51 9.52 22.21
C ALA A 201 11.63 10.92 22.81
N THR A 202 10.87 11.89 22.30
CA THR A 202 10.97 13.30 22.69
C THR A 202 9.89 13.76 23.67
N GLY A 203 8.84 12.96 23.87
CA GLY A 203 7.64 13.34 24.64
C GLY A 203 6.77 14.40 23.97
N ARG A 204 7.11 14.84 22.74
CA ARG A 204 6.31 15.79 21.96
C ARG A 204 5.22 15.05 21.18
N SER A 205 4.05 15.65 21.02
CA SER A 205 2.99 15.02 20.22
C SER A 205 3.37 14.95 18.72
N ILE A 206 2.82 13.99 17.99
CA ILE A 206 2.97 13.88 16.53
C ILE A 206 2.51 15.18 15.84
N LYS A 207 1.37 15.75 16.28
CA LYS A 207 0.84 17.04 15.80
C LYS A 207 1.91 18.13 15.92
N ASP A 208 2.51 18.28 17.10
CA ASP A 208 3.50 19.33 17.35
C ASP A 208 4.78 19.13 16.54
N LEU A 209 5.29 17.89 16.46
CA LEU A 209 6.47 17.56 15.65
C LEU A 209 6.26 17.95 14.19
N MET A 210 5.15 17.50 13.59
CA MET A 210 4.83 17.77 12.19
C MET A 210 4.62 19.26 11.94
N LEU A 211 3.72 19.91 12.67
CA LEU A 211 3.38 21.31 12.42
C LEU A 211 4.58 22.23 12.69
N SER A 212 5.37 21.99 13.75
CA SER A 212 6.57 22.80 13.99
C SER A 212 7.62 22.65 12.89
N SER A 213 7.83 21.44 12.35
CA SER A 213 8.75 21.22 11.24
C SER A 213 8.27 21.90 9.96
N VAL A 214 6.95 21.91 9.70
CA VAL A 214 6.39 22.63 8.55
C VAL A 214 6.47 24.15 8.77
N ARG A 215 6.28 24.67 9.98
CA ARG A 215 6.50 26.11 10.29
C ARG A 215 7.94 26.54 10.03
N GLN A 216 8.93 25.71 10.38
CA GLN A 216 10.33 25.98 10.02
C GLN A 216 10.53 26.00 8.50
N HIS A 217 9.86 25.13 7.75
CA HIS A 217 9.90 25.16 6.28
C HIS A 217 9.25 26.43 5.71
N VAL A 218 8.20 26.97 6.34
CA VAL A 218 7.59 28.26 5.96
C VAL A 218 8.60 29.41 6.03
N GLU A 219 9.60 29.37 6.91
CA GLU A 219 10.64 30.40 6.97
C GLU A 219 11.43 30.50 5.64
N TRP A 220 11.57 29.37 4.92
CA TRP A 220 12.26 29.31 3.63
C TRP A 220 11.30 29.41 2.45
N SER A 221 10.02 29.08 2.66
CA SER A 221 8.95 29.21 1.68
C SER A 221 7.72 29.91 2.28
N PRO A 222 7.75 31.25 2.43
CA PRO A 222 6.71 32.02 3.13
C PRO A 222 5.30 31.88 2.54
N THR A 223 5.22 31.50 1.26
CA THR A 223 3.96 31.24 0.55
C THR A 223 3.13 30.11 1.19
N LEU A 224 3.77 29.20 1.94
CA LEU A 224 3.10 28.11 2.65
C LEU A 224 2.43 28.54 3.96
N ALA A 225 2.65 29.79 4.43
CA ALA A 225 2.13 30.27 5.71
C ALA A 225 0.60 30.24 5.77
N GLN A 226 -0.07 30.74 4.74
CA GLN A 226 -1.53 30.82 4.68
C GLN A 226 -2.19 29.43 4.68
N PRO A 227 -1.86 28.50 3.76
CA PRO A 227 -2.49 27.19 3.80
C PRO A 227 -2.15 26.43 5.10
N LEU A 228 -0.94 26.59 5.65
CA LEU A 228 -0.62 26.01 6.95
C LEU A 228 -1.55 26.54 8.06
N SER A 229 -1.75 27.86 8.16
CA SER A 229 -2.64 28.47 9.16
C SER A 229 -4.06 27.91 9.07
N VAL A 230 -4.62 27.84 7.85
CA VAL A 230 -5.97 27.29 7.62
C VAL A 230 -6.07 25.84 8.11
N LEU A 231 -5.05 25.02 7.84
CA LEU A 231 -5.03 23.63 8.29
C LEU A 231 -4.91 23.51 9.81
N GLU A 232 -4.07 24.34 10.44
CA GLU A 232 -3.91 24.37 11.90
C GLU A 232 -5.21 24.77 12.60
N GLU A 233 -5.88 25.82 12.11
CA GLU A 233 -7.19 26.25 12.60
C GLU A 233 -8.27 25.18 12.44
N TYR A 234 -8.27 24.46 11.32
CA TYR A 234 -9.20 23.36 11.11
C TYR A 234 -8.95 22.23 12.12
N ILE A 235 -7.70 21.76 12.24
CA ILE A 235 -7.33 20.70 13.19
C ILE A 235 -7.70 21.09 14.62
N GLU A 236 -7.44 22.34 15.02
CA GLU A 236 -7.77 22.82 16.36
C GLU A 236 -9.28 22.92 16.57
N SER A 237 -10.04 23.35 15.55
CA SER A 237 -11.50 23.47 15.65
C SER A 237 -12.23 22.14 15.86
N ARG A 238 -11.57 21.00 15.57
CA ARG A 238 -12.11 19.66 15.86
C ARG A 238 -11.96 19.23 17.33
N GLY A 239 -11.18 19.96 18.12
CA GLY A 239 -11.04 19.75 19.55
C GLY A 239 -10.24 18.50 19.95
N PRO A 240 -10.03 18.29 21.27
CA PRO A 240 -9.19 17.21 21.80
C PRO A 240 -9.78 15.81 21.58
N ASP A 241 -11.11 15.70 21.47
CA ASP A 241 -11.81 14.43 21.28
C ASP A 241 -12.00 14.07 19.80
N SER A 242 -11.32 14.78 18.90
CA SER A 242 -11.36 14.54 17.47
C SER A 242 -11.03 13.07 17.13
N THR A 243 -11.84 12.50 16.25
CA THR A 243 -11.57 11.18 15.65
C THR A 243 -10.49 11.24 14.57
N ALA A 244 -10.15 12.45 14.09
CA ALA A 244 -9.07 12.72 13.16
C ALA A 244 -7.78 13.16 13.88
N SER A 245 -6.63 12.59 13.52
CA SER A 245 -5.33 12.92 14.12
C SER A 245 -4.20 12.92 13.09
N PRO A 246 -3.22 13.85 13.17
CA PRO A 246 -2.02 13.82 12.32
C PRO A 246 -1.21 12.54 12.51
N ARG A 247 -0.73 11.95 11.41
CA ARG A 247 -0.01 10.67 11.44
C ARG A 247 1.35 10.68 10.77
N LEU A 248 1.46 11.30 9.60
CA LEU A 248 2.67 11.31 8.79
C LEU A 248 2.65 12.52 7.85
N LEU A 249 3.81 12.83 7.27
CA LEU A 249 3.89 13.78 6.16
C LEU A 249 4.67 13.23 4.99
N SER A 250 4.49 13.82 3.80
CA SER A 250 5.30 13.51 2.63
C SER A 250 5.74 14.77 1.90
N CYS A 251 6.87 14.69 1.20
CA CYS A 251 7.32 15.75 0.31
C CYS A 251 7.84 15.20 -1.03
N ASP A 252 7.78 16.04 -2.07
CA ASP A 252 8.50 15.78 -3.33
C ASP A 252 10.00 16.05 -3.13
N LEU A 253 10.89 15.26 -3.74
CA LEU A 253 12.34 15.45 -3.74
C LEU A 253 12.77 16.18 -5.02
N ILE A 254 12.29 17.41 -5.13
CA ILE A 254 12.56 18.38 -6.20
C ILE A 254 12.91 19.72 -5.54
N SER A 255 13.20 20.74 -6.35
CA SER A 255 13.56 22.05 -5.81
C SER A 255 12.50 22.56 -4.79
N PRO A 256 12.90 23.10 -3.63
CA PRO A 256 11.98 23.47 -2.55
C PRO A 256 10.87 24.44 -2.97
N GLU A 257 11.10 25.29 -3.99
CA GLU A 257 10.14 26.25 -4.50
C GLU A 257 8.97 25.59 -5.24
N CYS A 258 9.18 24.37 -5.74
CA CYS A 258 8.20 23.58 -6.46
C CYS A 258 7.66 22.41 -5.64
N ALA A 259 8.40 21.98 -4.61
CA ALA A 259 8.07 20.82 -3.81
C ALA A 259 6.76 21.01 -3.05
N ARG A 260 5.89 20.00 -3.09
CA ARG A 260 4.67 19.97 -2.28
C ARG A 260 4.95 19.29 -0.95
N THR A 261 4.43 19.85 0.12
CA THR A 261 4.36 19.20 1.44
C THR A 261 2.94 18.74 1.69
N LYS A 262 2.76 17.46 2.03
CA LYS A 262 1.45 16.88 2.35
C LYS A 262 1.41 16.45 3.80
N ILE A 263 0.40 16.90 4.55
CA ILE A 263 0.14 16.49 5.93
C ILE A 263 -1.03 15.50 5.91
N TYR A 264 -0.85 14.32 6.51
CA TYR A 264 -1.86 13.28 6.52
C TYR A 264 -2.52 13.17 7.89
N LEU A 265 -3.85 13.14 7.90
CA LEU A 265 -4.66 12.83 9.06
C LEU A 265 -5.29 11.44 8.89
N LEU A 266 -5.21 10.62 9.94
CA LEU A 266 -6.02 9.41 10.06
C LEU A 266 -7.34 9.77 10.71
N GLU A 267 -8.44 9.30 10.15
CA GLU A 267 -9.81 9.54 10.61
C GLU A 267 -10.46 8.21 11.03
N ARG A 268 -10.73 8.06 12.32
CA ARG A 268 -11.35 6.85 12.88
C ARG A 268 -12.84 6.76 12.59
N GLN A 269 -13.53 7.89 12.41
CA GLN A 269 -14.95 7.89 12.07
C GLN A 269 -15.09 7.58 10.57
N VAL A 270 -15.35 6.32 10.24
CA VAL A 270 -15.68 5.89 8.89
C VAL A 270 -17.14 6.27 8.64
N SER A 271 -17.36 7.44 8.04
CA SER A 271 -18.68 7.85 7.58
C SER A 271 -18.56 8.84 6.42
N LEU A 272 -19.63 9.02 5.66
CA LEU A 272 -19.68 10.01 4.60
C LEU A 272 -19.51 11.42 5.17
N GLU A 273 -20.19 11.73 6.28
CA GLU A 273 -20.14 13.04 6.94
C GLU A 273 -18.72 13.40 7.39
N ALA A 274 -17.98 12.44 7.95
CA ALA A 274 -16.57 12.66 8.30
C ALA A 274 -15.72 12.95 7.05
N MET A 275 -15.97 12.26 5.94
CA MET A 275 -15.28 12.50 4.67
C MET A 275 -15.63 13.87 4.07
N GLU A 276 -16.89 14.31 4.16
CA GLU A 276 -17.32 15.65 3.72
C GLU A 276 -16.71 16.76 4.58
N ASP A 277 -16.62 16.56 5.90
CA ASP A 277 -15.96 17.50 6.82
C ASP A 277 -14.46 17.64 6.49
N LEU A 278 -13.76 16.53 6.26
CA LEU A 278 -12.35 16.53 5.86
C LEU A 278 -12.16 17.21 4.50
N TRP A 279 -13.02 16.91 3.52
CA TRP A 279 -12.96 17.53 2.20
C TRP A 279 -13.13 19.05 2.27
N THR A 280 -14.09 19.51 3.06
CA THR A 280 -14.44 20.93 3.15
C THR A 280 -13.62 21.70 4.19
N LEU A 281 -12.72 21.03 4.94
CA LEU A 281 -12.05 21.58 6.12
C LEU A 281 -13.06 22.24 7.10
N GLY A 282 -14.16 21.54 7.37
CA GLY A 282 -15.26 22.04 8.20
C GLY A 282 -15.96 23.25 7.58
N GLY A 283 -16.23 23.19 6.27
CA GLY A 283 -16.90 24.27 5.52
C GLY A 283 -16.02 25.45 5.09
N ARG A 284 -14.71 25.45 5.39
CA ARG A 284 -13.75 26.49 4.94
C ARG A 284 -13.49 26.43 3.43
N ARG A 285 -13.65 25.26 2.80
CA ARG A 285 -13.67 25.06 1.35
C ARG A 285 -15.11 24.86 0.89
N ASN A 286 -15.66 25.84 0.19
CA ASN A 286 -17.05 25.87 -0.24
C ASN A 286 -17.25 26.47 -1.65
N SER A 287 -16.20 26.54 -2.46
CA SER A 287 -16.33 27.02 -3.83
C SER A 287 -17.20 26.08 -4.67
N ALA A 288 -17.75 26.56 -5.78
CA ALA A 288 -18.53 25.71 -6.70
C ALA A 288 -17.75 24.46 -7.15
N THR A 289 -16.44 24.60 -7.37
CA THR A 289 -15.53 23.49 -7.71
C THR A 289 -15.41 22.47 -6.57
N ASP A 290 -15.35 22.94 -5.32
CA ASP A 290 -15.28 22.05 -4.14
C ASP A 290 -16.58 21.25 -3.97
N LEU A 291 -17.73 21.86 -4.28
CA LEU A 291 -19.05 21.20 -4.19
C LEU A 291 -19.25 20.14 -5.28
N VAL A 292 -18.78 20.39 -6.51
CA VAL A 292 -18.78 19.38 -7.59
C VAL A 292 -17.94 18.16 -7.19
N ALA A 293 -16.78 18.41 -6.58
CA ALA A 293 -15.92 17.34 -6.08
C ALA A 293 -16.60 16.56 -4.95
N LEU A 294 -17.34 17.24 -4.07
CA LEU A 294 -18.10 16.63 -2.99
C LEU A 294 -19.19 15.68 -3.53
N ASP A 295 -19.90 16.07 -4.58
CA ASP A 295 -20.87 15.19 -5.25
C ASP A 295 -20.19 13.94 -5.85
N THR A 296 -18.98 14.10 -6.38
CA THR A 296 -18.17 12.97 -6.86
C THR A 296 -17.75 12.06 -5.70
N ILE A 297 -17.39 12.61 -4.53
CA ILE A 297 -17.07 11.84 -3.32
C ILE A 297 -18.29 11.04 -2.84
N ARG A 298 -19.48 11.65 -2.83
CA ARG A 298 -20.74 10.97 -2.48
C ARG A 298 -21.04 9.82 -3.43
N GLU A 299 -20.81 10.02 -4.73
CA GLU A 299 -20.93 8.97 -5.72
C GLU A 299 -19.97 7.81 -5.44
N ILE A 300 -18.67 8.09 -5.26
CA ILE A 300 -17.66 7.07 -4.97
C ILE A 300 -18.03 6.32 -3.68
N TRP A 301 -18.43 7.03 -2.63
CA TRP A 301 -18.88 6.43 -1.37
C TRP A 301 -20.06 5.46 -1.59
N SER A 302 -21.06 5.87 -2.37
CA SER A 302 -22.24 5.05 -2.68
C SER A 302 -21.93 3.79 -3.49
N LEU A 303 -20.88 3.84 -4.31
CA LEU A 303 -20.42 2.71 -5.13
C LEU A 303 -19.56 1.75 -4.31
N ILE A 304 -18.60 2.26 -3.53
CA ILE A 304 -17.69 1.44 -2.72
C ILE A 304 -18.43 0.81 -1.54
N GLN A 305 -19.35 1.55 -0.90
CA GLN A 305 -20.11 1.10 0.26
C GLN A 305 -19.23 0.68 1.45
N LEU A 306 -18.32 1.57 1.87
CA LEU A 306 -17.54 1.36 3.09
C LEU A 306 -18.50 1.21 4.29
N PRO A 307 -18.37 0.15 5.12
CA PRO A 307 -19.17 -0.01 6.32
C PRO A 307 -18.94 1.14 7.31
N PRO A 308 -19.98 1.93 7.67
CA PRO A 308 -19.80 3.01 8.61
C PRO A 308 -19.50 2.50 10.02
N CYS A 309 -18.46 3.02 10.67
CA CYS A 309 -18.09 2.63 12.02
C CYS A 309 -17.16 3.67 12.68
N LEU A 310 -16.95 3.53 13.99
CA LEU A 310 -15.80 4.13 14.66
C LEU A 310 -14.67 3.08 14.70
N ALA A 311 -13.74 3.18 13.76
CA ALA A 311 -12.66 2.21 13.59
C ALA A 311 -11.61 2.32 14.73
N SER A 312 -11.27 1.18 15.31
CA SER A 312 -10.08 1.05 16.16
C SER A 312 -8.82 0.98 15.30
N TYR A 313 -7.65 1.19 15.92
CA TYR A 313 -6.41 0.77 15.26
C TYR A 313 -6.40 -0.75 15.12
N PRO A 314 -6.05 -1.29 13.95
CA PRO A 314 -5.96 -2.74 13.76
C PRO A 314 -4.76 -3.31 14.55
N SER A 315 -4.58 -4.63 14.48
CA SER A 315 -3.32 -5.26 14.87
C SER A 315 -2.14 -4.63 14.09
N ASP A 316 -0.93 -4.70 14.65
CA ASP A 316 0.26 -4.09 14.04
C ASP A 316 0.45 -4.53 12.57
N TYR A 317 0.26 -5.83 12.29
CA TYR A 317 0.31 -6.42 10.96
C TYR A 317 -0.46 -7.76 10.90
N LEU A 318 -0.69 -8.26 9.69
CA LEU A 318 -1.21 -9.60 9.42
C LEU A 318 -0.08 -10.53 8.95
N PRO A 319 0.01 -11.77 9.47
CA PRO A 319 0.86 -12.80 8.87
C PRO A 319 0.53 -13.02 7.39
N LEU A 320 1.53 -13.42 6.60
CA LEU A 320 1.33 -13.67 5.17
C LEU A 320 0.34 -14.81 4.97
N GLY A 321 -0.61 -14.62 4.06
CA GLY A 321 -1.66 -15.59 3.74
C GLY A 321 -2.89 -15.54 4.66
N THR A 322 -2.89 -14.70 5.70
CA THR A 322 -4.09 -14.42 6.50
C THR A 322 -5.10 -13.62 5.67
N ILE A 323 -6.34 -14.10 5.63
CA ILE A 323 -7.48 -13.36 5.08
C ILE A 323 -7.87 -12.27 6.09
N PRO A 324 -7.91 -10.98 5.70
CA PRO A 324 -8.28 -9.91 6.61
C PRO A 324 -9.72 -10.04 7.11
N ASP A 325 -9.89 -9.75 8.40
CA ASP A 325 -11.17 -9.56 9.08
C ASP A 325 -11.06 -8.29 9.95
N GLU A 326 -10.82 -7.17 9.28
CA GLU A 326 -10.62 -5.87 9.92
C GLU A 326 -11.25 -4.76 9.08
N GLN A 327 -11.80 -3.74 9.75
CA GLN A 327 -12.21 -2.48 9.14
C GLN A 327 -11.21 -1.40 9.53
N LEU A 328 -10.59 -0.77 8.55
CA LEU A 328 -9.57 0.23 8.77
C LEU A 328 -10.15 1.66 8.82
N PRO A 329 -9.49 2.59 9.56
CA PRO A 329 -9.77 4.02 9.52
C PRO A 329 -9.66 4.62 8.11
N LEU A 330 -10.34 5.74 7.89
CA LEU A 330 -10.13 6.59 6.72
C LEU A 330 -8.80 7.36 6.83
N MET A 331 -8.38 7.98 5.73
CA MET A 331 -7.27 8.93 5.73
C MET A 331 -7.58 10.11 4.81
N VAL A 332 -7.01 11.27 5.12
CA VAL A 332 -6.94 12.41 4.21
C VAL A 332 -5.52 12.96 4.22
N ASN A 333 -5.04 13.47 3.09
CA ASN A 333 -3.91 14.38 3.09
C ASN A 333 -4.32 15.77 2.64
N TYR A 334 -3.62 16.77 3.16
CA TYR A 334 -3.72 18.16 2.74
C TYR A 334 -2.41 18.57 2.12
N THR A 335 -2.46 18.91 0.84
CA THR A 335 -1.31 19.42 0.10
C THR A 335 -1.19 20.92 0.35
N LEU A 336 -0.08 21.34 0.94
CA LEU A 336 0.32 22.73 1.03
C LEU A 336 1.09 23.08 -0.24
N ARG A 337 0.60 24.08 -0.96
CA ARG A 337 1.19 24.51 -2.23
C ARG A 337 1.59 25.99 -2.14
N PRO A 338 2.73 26.39 -2.75
CA PRO A 338 3.12 27.79 -2.82
C PRO A 338 2.14 28.70 -3.58
N ASP A 339 1.32 28.13 -4.48
CA ASP A 339 0.43 28.84 -5.39
C ASP A 339 -1.07 28.77 -4.99
N ASP A 340 -1.40 28.17 -3.84
CA ASP A 340 -2.78 28.03 -3.37
C ASP A 340 -2.88 28.39 -1.88
N PRO A 341 -3.66 29.42 -1.49
CA PRO A 341 -3.84 29.79 -0.09
C PRO A 341 -4.62 28.74 0.71
N MET A 342 -5.30 27.80 0.05
CA MET A 342 -6.09 26.75 0.70
C MET A 342 -5.38 25.40 0.62
N PRO A 343 -5.31 24.63 1.73
CA PRO A 343 -4.84 23.25 1.67
C PRO A 343 -5.72 22.44 0.73
N GLU A 344 -5.09 21.71 -0.20
CA GLU A 344 -5.80 20.88 -1.17
C GLU A 344 -6.01 19.47 -0.59
N PRO A 345 -7.25 19.04 -0.33
CA PRO A 345 -7.54 17.72 0.22
C PRO A 345 -7.40 16.61 -0.82
N GLN A 346 -6.94 15.44 -0.35
CA GLN A 346 -7.03 14.17 -1.05
C GLN A 346 -7.51 13.12 -0.03
N VAL A 347 -8.72 12.60 -0.24
CA VAL A 347 -9.35 11.62 0.66
C VAL A 347 -9.00 10.20 0.25
N TYR A 348 -8.99 9.29 1.21
CA TYR A 348 -8.68 7.88 1.03
C TYR A 348 -9.85 7.02 1.52
N PHE A 349 -10.40 6.23 0.61
CA PHE A 349 -11.34 5.16 0.89
C PHE A 349 -10.52 3.91 1.19
N THR A 350 -10.46 3.52 2.47
CA THR A 350 -9.64 2.38 2.90
C THR A 350 -10.42 1.08 2.70
N THR A 351 -10.20 0.43 1.55
CA THR A 351 -10.97 -0.74 1.07
C THR A 351 -10.40 -2.09 1.50
N PHE A 352 -9.22 -2.12 2.11
CA PHE A 352 -8.63 -3.37 2.61
C PHE A 352 -9.61 -4.12 3.52
N GLY A 353 -9.82 -5.41 3.26
CA GLY A 353 -10.81 -6.24 3.95
C GLY A 353 -12.15 -6.36 3.22
N LEU A 354 -12.46 -5.45 2.29
CA LEU A 354 -13.65 -5.57 1.43
C LEU A 354 -13.39 -6.50 0.25
N ASN A 355 -14.46 -7.16 -0.21
CA ASN A 355 -14.41 -8.02 -1.39
C ASN A 355 -13.91 -7.25 -2.63
N ASP A 356 -12.80 -7.72 -3.21
CA ASP A 356 -12.12 -7.03 -4.30
C ASP A 356 -12.93 -7.03 -5.59
N LEU A 357 -13.76 -8.05 -5.84
CA LEU A 357 -14.65 -8.07 -7.00
C LEU A 357 -15.72 -6.99 -6.91
N HIS A 358 -16.30 -6.80 -5.72
CA HIS A 358 -17.21 -5.68 -5.43
C HIS A 358 -16.51 -4.33 -5.68
N VAL A 359 -15.34 -4.11 -5.08
CA VAL A 359 -14.56 -2.86 -5.26
C VAL A 359 -14.20 -2.64 -6.74
N THR A 360 -13.80 -3.69 -7.44
CA THR A 360 -13.49 -3.65 -8.89
C THR A 360 -14.71 -3.24 -9.72
N ASN A 361 -15.88 -3.80 -9.42
CA ASN A 361 -17.13 -3.45 -10.13
C ASN A 361 -17.53 -1.99 -9.83
N ALA A 362 -17.40 -1.54 -8.57
CA ALA A 362 -17.66 -0.16 -8.16
C ALA A 362 -16.76 0.83 -8.90
N LEU A 363 -15.45 0.58 -8.94
CA LEU A 363 -14.48 1.37 -9.69
C LEU A 363 -14.77 1.37 -11.20
N THR A 364 -15.10 0.21 -11.77
CA THR A 364 -15.46 0.09 -13.19
C THR A 364 -16.68 0.95 -13.52
N ALA A 365 -17.73 0.90 -12.70
CA ALA A 365 -18.91 1.75 -12.88
C ALA A 365 -18.56 3.24 -12.77
N PHE A 366 -17.71 3.62 -11.81
CA PHE A 366 -17.22 5.00 -11.69
C PHE A 366 -16.44 5.43 -12.94
N PHE A 367 -15.51 4.60 -13.44
CA PHE A 367 -14.72 4.89 -14.63
C PHE A 367 -15.60 5.11 -15.86
N GLN A 368 -16.68 4.32 -16.03
CA GLN A 368 -17.66 4.53 -17.11
C GLN A 368 -18.32 5.90 -17.01
N ARG A 369 -18.73 6.30 -15.80
CA ARG A 369 -19.41 7.60 -15.57
C ARG A 369 -18.47 8.79 -15.75
N GLN A 370 -17.18 8.62 -15.46
CA GLN A 370 -16.15 9.63 -15.75
C GLN A 370 -15.72 9.65 -17.23
N GLY A 371 -16.24 8.75 -18.07
CA GLY A 371 -15.85 8.63 -19.48
C GLY A 371 -14.46 8.02 -19.70
N TRP A 372 -13.89 7.34 -18.70
CA TRP A 372 -12.61 6.63 -18.80
C TRP A 372 -12.82 5.23 -19.41
N THR A 373 -13.43 5.18 -20.60
CA THR A 373 -14.01 3.96 -21.19
C THR A 373 -13.00 2.82 -21.35
N LYS A 374 -11.79 3.11 -21.85
CA LYS A 374 -10.73 2.09 -21.99
C LYS A 374 -10.35 1.46 -20.64
N LEU A 375 -10.26 2.29 -19.59
CA LEU A 375 -9.95 1.79 -18.25
C LEU A 375 -11.11 0.95 -17.71
N ALA A 376 -12.35 1.42 -17.86
CA ALA A 376 -13.54 0.66 -17.46
C ALA A 376 -13.62 -0.72 -18.13
N GLU A 377 -13.30 -0.82 -19.41
CA GLU A 377 -13.34 -2.08 -20.17
C GLU A 377 -12.27 -3.08 -19.70
N THR A 378 -11.09 -2.60 -19.30
CA THR A 378 -9.92 -3.45 -19.06
C THR A 378 -9.61 -3.68 -17.58
N TYR A 379 -10.09 -2.83 -16.67
CA TYR A 379 -9.67 -2.83 -15.26
C TYR A 379 -9.89 -4.18 -14.56
N LYS A 380 -11.07 -4.76 -14.74
CA LYS A 380 -11.43 -6.05 -14.13
C LYS A 380 -10.55 -7.20 -14.61
N GLU A 381 -10.24 -7.23 -15.90
CA GLU A 381 -9.35 -8.25 -16.47
C GLU A 381 -7.91 -8.05 -16.00
N ASN A 382 -7.46 -6.80 -15.84
CA ASN A 382 -6.13 -6.49 -15.31
C ASN A 382 -5.96 -6.96 -13.86
N ILE A 383 -6.94 -6.72 -12.98
CA ILE A 383 -6.91 -7.20 -11.59
C ILE A 383 -6.82 -8.73 -11.56
N ARG A 384 -7.64 -9.42 -12.37
CA ARG A 384 -7.57 -10.89 -12.53
C ARG A 384 -6.21 -11.35 -13.03
N ALA A 385 -5.62 -10.64 -13.99
CA ALA A 385 -4.33 -11.00 -14.56
C ALA A 385 -3.18 -10.92 -13.55
N TYR A 386 -3.26 -10.01 -12.57
CA TYR A 386 -2.25 -9.90 -11.51
C TYR A 386 -2.27 -11.10 -10.56
N TYR A 387 -3.46 -11.65 -10.31
CA TYR A 387 -3.69 -12.79 -9.41
C TYR A 387 -4.51 -13.90 -10.10
N PRO A 388 -3.98 -14.52 -11.17
CA PRO A 388 -4.77 -15.38 -12.06
C PRO A 388 -5.19 -16.71 -11.42
N HIS A 389 -4.54 -17.09 -10.31
CA HIS A 389 -4.81 -18.32 -9.55
C HIS A 389 -5.57 -18.06 -8.25
N ALA A 390 -5.99 -16.81 -7.98
CA ALA A 390 -6.80 -16.48 -6.82
C ALA A 390 -8.29 -16.70 -7.12
N ASP A 391 -9.04 -17.14 -6.11
CA ASP A 391 -10.50 -17.13 -6.17
C ASP A 391 -10.99 -15.68 -6.15
N GLN A 392 -11.49 -15.23 -7.29
CA GLN A 392 -11.90 -13.85 -7.51
C GLN A 392 -13.19 -13.51 -6.75
N GLU A 393 -13.97 -14.51 -6.31
CA GLU A 393 -15.21 -14.26 -5.58
C GLU A 393 -14.96 -13.99 -4.10
N THR A 394 -13.82 -14.42 -3.55
CA THR A 394 -13.55 -14.38 -2.10
C THR A 394 -12.39 -13.48 -1.71
N VAL A 395 -11.50 -13.12 -2.63
CA VAL A 395 -10.35 -12.25 -2.35
C VAL A 395 -10.80 -10.85 -1.86
N ASN A 396 -10.17 -10.37 -0.79
CA ASN A 396 -10.56 -9.14 -0.08
C ASN A 396 -9.36 -8.32 0.44
N TYR A 397 -8.22 -8.40 -0.25
CA TYR A 397 -6.96 -7.78 0.18
C TYR A 397 -6.17 -7.13 -0.94
N ILE A 398 -6.63 -7.19 -2.20
CA ILE A 398 -5.92 -6.62 -3.34
C ILE A 398 -5.98 -5.09 -3.27
N HIS A 399 -7.15 -4.49 -3.09
CA HIS A 399 -7.31 -3.03 -2.97
C HIS A 399 -7.06 -2.58 -1.54
N ALA A 400 -5.85 -2.10 -1.25
CA ALA A 400 -5.51 -1.58 0.07
C ALA A 400 -6.31 -0.29 0.36
N TYR A 401 -6.27 0.66 -0.57
CA TYR A 401 -7.01 1.91 -0.50
C TYR A 401 -7.18 2.54 -1.89
N ILE A 402 -8.18 3.41 -2.01
CA ILE A 402 -8.44 4.24 -3.19
C ILE A 402 -8.33 5.70 -2.75
N SER A 403 -7.55 6.51 -3.45
CA SER A 403 -7.49 7.95 -3.17
C SER A 403 -8.19 8.78 -4.23
N PHE A 404 -8.80 9.88 -3.80
CA PHE A 404 -9.49 10.82 -4.67
C PHE A 404 -9.08 12.25 -4.33
N SER A 405 -8.77 13.03 -5.36
CA SER A 405 -8.67 14.48 -5.29
C SER A 405 -9.29 15.11 -6.53
N TYR A 406 -9.60 16.40 -6.47
CA TYR A 406 -10.23 17.12 -7.56
C TYR A 406 -9.59 18.47 -7.71
N ARG A 407 -9.06 18.76 -8.90
CA ARG A 407 -8.29 19.98 -9.13
C ARG A 407 -8.54 20.51 -10.52
N LYS A 408 -8.81 21.81 -10.61
CA LYS A 408 -9.02 22.53 -11.89
C LYS A 408 -10.06 21.82 -12.79
N GLY A 409 -11.12 21.30 -12.19
CA GLY A 409 -12.18 20.60 -12.94
C GLY A 409 -11.88 19.15 -13.31
N VAL A 410 -10.78 18.58 -12.80
CA VAL A 410 -10.33 17.22 -13.13
C VAL A 410 -10.36 16.33 -11.90
N SER A 411 -11.03 15.18 -12.02
CA SER A 411 -11.01 14.08 -11.07
C SER A 411 -9.69 13.32 -11.15
N TYR A 412 -9.02 13.17 -10.00
CA TYR A 412 -7.81 12.37 -9.84
C TYR A 412 -8.12 11.19 -8.93
N MET A 413 -8.16 9.99 -9.49
CA MET A 413 -8.37 8.76 -8.74
C MET A 413 -7.13 7.88 -8.83
N SER A 414 -6.78 7.28 -7.70
CA SER A 414 -5.67 6.33 -7.61
C SER A 414 -6.06 5.09 -6.84
N VAL A 415 -5.57 3.94 -7.29
CA VAL A 415 -5.70 2.66 -6.57
C VAL A 415 -4.33 2.21 -6.08
N TYR A 416 -4.28 1.66 -4.87
CA TYR A 416 -3.08 1.14 -4.23
C TYR A 416 -3.30 -0.34 -3.97
N LEU A 417 -2.42 -1.16 -4.53
CA LEU A 417 -2.69 -2.57 -4.73
C LEU A 417 -1.66 -3.44 -4.03
N GLN A 418 -2.12 -4.51 -3.40
CA GLN A 418 -1.26 -5.61 -2.96
C GLN A 418 -0.32 -6.00 -4.10
N THR A 419 0.97 -6.04 -3.80
CA THR A 419 2.02 -6.30 -4.80
C THR A 419 3.01 -7.33 -4.26
N PHE A 420 2.54 -8.56 -4.21
CA PHE A 420 3.29 -9.70 -3.69
C PHE A 420 2.72 -10.98 -4.26
N GLU A 421 3.58 -11.92 -4.64
CA GLU A 421 3.24 -13.27 -5.12
C GLU A 421 2.27 -13.26 -6.31
N THR A 422 2.57 -12.42 -7.30
CA THR A 422 1.74 -12.15 -8.47
C THR A 422 1.98 -13.16 -9.60
N GLY A 423 1.04 -13.23 -10.55
CA GLY A 423 1.13 -14.10 -11.72
C GLY A 423 1.21 -15.58 -11.33
N ASP A 424 2.16 -16.33 -11.91
CA ASP A 424 2.32 -17.77 -11.70
C ASP A 424 3.03 -18.15 -10.39
N TRP A 425 3.27 -17.19 -9.50
CA TRP A 425 3.93 -17.47 -8.23
C TRP A 425 3.26 -18.61 -7.43
N PRO A 426 1.92 -18.62 -7.20
CA PRO A 426 1.29 -19.64 -6.37
C PRO A 426 1.46 -21.07 -6.89
N VAL A 427 1.49 -21.25 -8.21
CA VAL A 427 1.62 -22.57 -8.85
C VAL A 427 3.07 -22.99 -9.06
N THR A 428 4.01 -22.03 -9.11
CA THR A 428 5.44 -22.30 -9.32
C THR A 428 6.17 -22.57 -8.01
N HIS A 429 5.87 -21.79 -6.96
CA HIS A 429 6.62 -21.81 -5.71
C HIS A 429 5.84 -22.41 -4.52
N CYS A 430 4.53 -22.67 -4.68
CA CYS A 430 3.70 -23.30 -3.65
C CYS A 430 2.87 -24.49 -4.21
N PRO A 431 3.52 -25.57 -4.72
CA PRO A 431 2.82 -26.67 -5.40
C PRO A 431 1.78 -27.39 -4.53
N LYS A 432 1.87 -27.30 -3.19
CA LYS A 432 0.87 -27.90 -2.27
C LYS A 432 -0.52 -27.23 -2.36
N ARG A 433 -0.65 -26.01 -2.89
CA ARG A 433 -1.95 -25.34 -3.08
C ARG A 433 -2.72 -25.79 -4.33
N GLN A 434 -2.12 -26.56 -5.25
CA GLN A 434 -2.81 -27.09 -6.43
C GLN A 434 -3.99 -28.02 -6.09
N TYR A 435 -4.00 -28.62 -4.89
CA TYR A 435 -5.00 -29.61 -4.50
C TYR A 435 -6.20 -29.03 -3.75
N LEU A 436 -6.12 -27.82 -3.20
CA LEU A 436 -7.24 -27.20 -2.48
C LEU A 436 -8.27 -26.54 -3.39
N CYS A 437 -7.95 -26.32 -4.67
CA CYS A 437 -8.85 -25.70 -5.65
C CYS A 437 -9.79 -26.70 -6.35
N LYS A 438 -9.69 -28.01 -6.05
CA LYS A 438 -10.50 -29.07 -6.71
C LYS A 438 -11.50 -29.77 -5.80
N ASP A 439 -11.45 -29.56 -4.49
CA ASP A 439 -12.30 -30.27 -3.54
C ASP A 439 -13.49 -29.41 -3.06
N HIS A 440 -14.33 -29.01 -4.01
CA HIS A 440 -15.75 -28.74 -3.72
C HIS A 440 -16.63 -29.37 -4.80
N PRO A 441 -16.88 -30.69 -4.75
CA PRO A 441 -18.07 -31.23 -5.39
C PRO A 441 -19.26 -30.79 -4.52
N ILE A 442 -20.01 -29.80 -5.02
CA ILE A 442 -21.36 -29.51 -4.58
C ILE A 442 -22.14 -30.83 -4.67
N ARG A 443 -22.42 -31.47 -3.53
CA ARG A 443 -23.44 -32.52 -3.46
C ARG A 443 -24.80 -31.82 -3.38
N PRO A 444 -25.77 -32.15 -4.23
CA PRO A 444 -27.14 -31.66 -4.06
C PRO A 444 -27.70 -32.22 -2.76
N ALA A 445 -28.30 -31.33 -1.97
CA ALA A 445 -29.04 -31.69 -0.77
C ALA A 445 -30.30 -32.48 -1.14
N GLU A 446 -30.52 -33.60 -0.46
CA GLU A 446 -31.84 -34.23 -0.33
C GLU A 446 -32.20 -34.40 1.15
N PRO A 447 -33.50 -34.42 1.48
CA PRO A 447 -34.02 -33.84 2.71
C PRO A 447 -34.07 -34.79 3.91
N ALA A 448 -34.24 -34.16 5.07
CA ALA A 448 -34.33 -34.73 6.40
C ALA A 448 -35.34 -35.87 6.55
N ASP A 449 -34.95 -36.87 7.37
CA ASP A 449 -35.88 -37.53 8.29
C ASP A 449 -35.13 -38.16 9.48
N ALA A 450 -35.86 -38.21 10.59
CA ALA A 450 -35.43 -38.33 11.98
C ALA A 450 -35.01 -39.75 12.43
N TYR A 451 -34.18 -39.83 13.49
CA TYR A 451 -34.56 -40.32 14.83
C TYR A 451 -33.33 -40.67 15.71
N ALA A 452 -33.36 -40.15 16.94
CA ALA A 452 -32.89 -40.71 18.22
C ALA A 452 -31.39 -40.96 18.53
N SER A 453 -30.95 -40.27 19.60
CA SER A 453 -29.69 -40.37 20.37
C SER A 453 -29.59 -41.65 21.26
N PRO A 454 -28.64 -41.77 22.23
CA PRO A 454 -27.18 -41.94 22.13
C PRO A 454 -26.66 -43.13 23.00
N ILE A 455 -25.57 -43.82 22.67
CA ILE A 455 -24.90 -44.74 23.63
C ILE A 455 -23.37 -44.62 23.52
N SER A 456 -22.75 -44.73 24.70
CA SER A 456 -21.44 -44.29 25.19
C SER A 456 -20.23 -45.15 24.84
N GLU A 457 -19.07 -44.53 25.10
CA GLU A 457 -17.75 -45.11 25.39
C GLU A 457 -17.83 -46.44 26.17
N ASP A 458 -17.41 -47.54 25.53
CA ASP A 458 -16.51 -48.58 26.05
C ASP A 458 -16.61 -49.81 25.14
N GLU A 459 -15.62 -49.99 24.26
CA GLU A 459 -15.20 -51.33 23.82
C GLU A 459 -13.78 -51.23 23.25
N ALA A 460 -12.88 -50.87 24.15
CA ALA A 460 -11.46 -51.08 23.99
C ALA A 460 -11.13 -52.56 24.22
N GLU A 461 -10.21 -53.05 23.37
CA GLU A 461 -9.24 -54.11 23.63
C GLU A 461 -9.60 -55.60 23.40
N ARG A 462 -8.78 -56.14 22.46
CA ARG A 462 -8.19 -57.50 22.35
C ARG A 462 -8.95 -58.54 21.53
N VAL A 463 -8.27 -59.08 20.52
CA VAL A 463 -7.71 -60.46 20.52
C VAL A 463 -7.00 -60.78 19.18
N ILE A 464 -5.67 -60.99 19.31
CA ILE A 464 -4.82 -62.05 18.72
C ILE A 464 -4.35 -61.99 17.24
N GLU A 465 -3.06 -61.69 17.14
CA GLU A 465 -1.96 -62.19 16.30
C GLU A 465 -2.10 -63.48 15.44
N HIS A 466 -1.39 -63.38 14.29
CA HIS A 466 -0.44 -64.34 13.69
C HIS A 466 -0.78 -65.13 12.41
N ASP A 467 0.23 -65.14 11.54
CA ASP A 467 0.59 -66.03 10.41
C ASP A 467 0.14 -65.64 8.99
N CYS A 468 0.96 -65.71 7.94
CA CYS A 468 2.41 -65.89 7.72
C CYS A 468 2.66 -65.79 6.19
N ILE A 469 3.78 -65.19 5.75
CA ILE A 469 4.78 -65.69 4.74
C ILE A 469 4.27 -66.01 3.29
N ALA A 470 4.88 -65.75 2.13
CA ALA A 470 6.19 -65.32 1.58
C ALA A 470 5.91 -64.98 0.09
N ALA A 471 6.50 -63.95 -0.55
CA ALA A 471 7.87 -63.78 -1.06
C ALA A 471 8.14 -64.28 -2.50
N ARG A 472 8.89 -63.43 -3.24
CA ARG A 472 9.67 -63.60 -4.49
C ARG A 472 8.90 -63.38 -5.79
N ASP A 473 9.37 -62.56 -6.74
CA ASP A 473 10.74 -62.11 -7.05
C ASP A 473 10.99 -60.59 -6.96
#